data_AF-A0A5J4P9Q8-F1
#
_entry.id   AF-A0A5J4P9Q8-F1
#
_cell.length_a   1.000
_cell.length_b   1.000
_cell.length_c   1.000
_cell.angle_alpha   90.00
_cell.angle_beta   90.00
_cell.angle_gamma   90.00
#
_symmetry.space_group_name_H-M   'P 1'
#
loop_
_entity.id
_entity.type
_entity.pdbx_description
1 polymer ?
#
loop_
_entity_poly.entity_id
_entity_poly.type
_entity_poly.pdbx_seq_one_letter_code
_entity_poly.pdbx_strand_id
1 'polypeptide(L)'
;IWTLQQYAKGTSREQCRTKYGALMEEIVTFILGGEHSNLLLRENGLLYTDGLEKAVTWMNSSDASGKPITPRTGYVVEINALWYNALRFVADMSRESGNTTLADKLDAQAEITGKSFIEVFYNEHGYLFDYVSDNTDWRPDWSVRPNMIFAAAFDYSPLERGQQKNVLDFVTRELLTPKGIRTLSPKSS
;
A
#
# COMPACT_ATOMS: atom_id res chain seq x y z
N ILE A 1 2.91 -3.57 10.50
CA ILE A 1 3.85 -4.60 9.98
C ILE A 1 5.15 -3.98 9.46
N TRP A 2 5.13 -2.99 8.56
CA TRP A 2 6.38 -2.34 8.07
C TRP A 2 7.32 -1.86 9.18
N THR A 3 6.80 -1.28 10.26
CA THR A 3 7.62 -0.90 11.43
C THR A 3 8.35 -2.09 12.08
N LEU A 4 7.71 -3.26 12.11
CA LEU A 4 8.30 -4.50 12.64
C LEU A 4 9.38 -5.04 11.69
N GLN A 5 9.20 -4.87 10.37
CA GLN A 5 10.24 -5.15 9.38
C GLN A 5 11.47 -4.28 9.60
N GLN A 6 11.30 -2.97 9.89
CA GLN A 6 12.43 -2.11 10.24
C GLN A 6 13.08 -2.51 11.57
N TYR A 7 12.28 -2.92 12.56
CA TYR A 7 12.80 -3.48 13.82
C TYR A 7 13.65 -4.73 13.59
N ALA A 8 13.22 -5.64 12.72
CA ALA A 8 13.97 -6.85 12.35
C ALA A 8 15.31 -6.51 11.68
N LYS A 9 15.38 -5.45 10.85
CA LYS A 9 16.63 -4.97 10.25
C LYS A 9 17.59 -4.38 11.30
N GLY A 10 17.07 -3.66 12.28
CA GLY A 10 17.87 -3.04 13.35
C GLY A 10 18.29 -4.03 14.44
N THR A 11 17.67 -5.21 14.49
CA THR A 11 17.95 -6.26 15.48
C THR A 11 18.28 -7.57 14.78
N SER A 12 17.32 -8.48 14.67
CA SER A 12 17.35 -9.66 13.81
C SER A 12 15.94 -10.16 13.52
N ARG A 13 15.79 -10.94 12.44
CA ARG A 13 14.53 -11.61 12.10
C ARG A 13 14.10 -12.58 13.21
N GLU A 14 15.03 -13.30 13.80
CA GLU A 14 14.74 -14.20 14.93
C GLU A 14 14.14 -13.46 16.13
N GLN A 15 14.76 -12.37 16.59
CA GLN A 15 14.23 -11.59 17.72
C GLN A 15 12.86 -10.98 17.41
N CYS A 16 12.70 -10.42 16.21
CA CYS A 16 11.42 -9.87 15.78
C CYS A 16 10.33 -10.95 15.76
N ARG A 17 10.64 -12.14 15.25
CA ARG A 17 9.71 -13.27 15.17
C ARG A 17 9.31 -13.76 16.55
N THR A 18 10.27 -13.97 17.44
CA THR A 18 10.01 -14.45 18.81
C THR A 18 9.08 -13.49 19.57
N LYS A 19 9.22 -12.18 19.34
CA LYS A 19 8.43 -11.18 20.06
C LYS A 19 7.09 -10.83 19.39
N TYR A 20 7.05 -10.82 18.05
CA TYR A 20 5.94 -10.25 17.29
C TYR A 20 5.43 -11.13 16.15
N GLY A 21 5.98 -12.34 15.96
CA GLY A 21 5.59 -13.25 14.89
C GLY A 21 4.10 -13.58 14.93
N ALA A 22 3.59 -14.02 16.08
CA ALA A 22 2.18 -14.34 16.27
C ALA A 22 1.25 -13.15 15.96
N LEU A 23 1.61 -11.94 16.43
CA LEU A 23 0.84 -10.72 16.15
C LEU A 23 0.81 -10.40 14.65
N MET A 24 1.92 -10.59 13.93
CA MET A 24 1.95 -10.35 12.48
C MET A 24 1.07 -11.34 11.72
N GLU A 25 1.12 -12.63 12.09
CA GLU A 25 0.26 -13.66 11.51
C GLU A 25 -1.23 -13.39 11.79
N GLU A 26 -1.56 -12.96 13.01
CA GLU A 26 -2.92 -12.57 13.42
C GLU A 26 -3.45 -11.40 12.59
N ILE A 27 -2.67 -10.32 12.46
CA ILE A 27 -3.06 -9.14 11.68
C ILE A 27 -3.34 -9.51 10.21
N VAL A 28 -2.45 -10.28 9.58
CA VAL A 28 -2.63 -10.66 8.17
C VAL A 28 -3.82 -11.60 8.01
N THR A 29 -4.00 -12.55 8.93
CA THR A 29 -5.13 -13.48 8.89
C THR A 29 -6.47 -12.76 9.08
N PHE A 30 -6.54 -11.80 10.00
CA PHE A 30 -7.71 -10.95 10.23
C PHE A 30 -8.12 -10.18 8.96
N ILE A 31 -7.15 -9.61 8.25
CA ILE A 31 -7.39 -8.89 6.98
C ILE A 31 -7.82 -9.87 5.88
N LEU A 32 -7.17 -11.04 5.76
CA LEU A 32 -7.56 -12.08 4.80
C LEU A 32 -8.98 -12.61 5.06
N GLY A 33 -9.40 -12.65 6.33
CA GLY A 33 -10.74 -13.05 6.74
C GLY A 33 -11.83 -12.01 6.42
N GLY A 34 -11.44 -10.80 6.00
CA GLY A 34 -12.40 -9.72 5.74
C GLY A 34 -13.08 -9.19 7.01
N GLU A 35 -12.44 -9.37 8.17
CA GLU A 35 -13.04 -9.04 9.47
C GLU A 35 -12.96 -7.54 9.81
N HIS A 36 -12.21 -6.76 9.03
CA HIS A 36 -12.10 -5.32 9.23
C HIS A 36 -13.24 -4.55 8.54
N SER A 37 -13.99 -3.76 9.31
CA SER A 37 -15.20 -3.06 8.85
C SER A 37 -14.99 -2.07 7.70
N ASN A 38 -13.77 -1.55 7.51
CA ASN A 38 -13.46 -0.56 6.48
C ASN A 38 -12.18 -0.88 5.68
N LEU A 39 -11.76 -2.15 5.67
CA LEU A 39 -10.59 -2.60 4.91
C LEU A 39 -10.91 -3.98 4.37
N LEU A 40 -11.45 -4.00 3.16
CA LEU A 40 -12.01 -5.19 2.54
C LEU A 40 -11.05 -5.73 1.50
N LEU A 41 -10.64 -6.99 1.63
CA LEU A 41 -9.91 -7.68 0.58
C LEU A 41 -10.89 -8.04 -0.55
N ARG A 42 -10.65 -7.52 -1.75
CA ARG A 42 -11.44 -7.81 -2.95
C ARG A 42 -10.87 -9.02 -3.70
N GLU A 43 -11.65 -9.55 -4.63
CA GLU A 43 -11.30 -10.75 -5.41
C GLU A 43 -10.00 -10.59 -6.23
N ASN A 44 -9.68 -9.36 -6.66
CA ASN A 44 -8.41 -9.05 -7.32
C ASN A 44 -7.21 -9.02 -6.35
N GLY A 45 -7.40 -9.33 -5.07
CA GLY A 45 -6.35 -9.35 -4.06
C GLY A 45 -5.91 -7.98 -3.55
N LEU A 46 -6.57 -6.89 -3.95
CA LEU A 46 -6.32 -5.55 -3.43
C LEU A 46 -7.27 -5.23 -2.27
N LEU A 47 -6.80 -4.38 -1.36
CA LEU A 47 -7.59 -3.83 -0.27
C LEU A 47 -8.34 -2.59 -0.74
N TYR A 48 -9.63 -2.60 -0.45
CA TYR A 48 -10.59 -1.53 -0.73
C TYR A 48 -11.03 -0.87 0.58
N THR A 49 -11.06 0.46 0.61
CA THR A 49 -11.48 1.25 1.77
C THR A 49 -12.54 2.26 1.38
N ASP A 50 -13.50 2.53 2.27
CA ASP A 50 -14.43 3.64 2.11
C ASP A 50 -13.98 4.86 2.92
N GLY A 51 -13.63 5.92 2.20
CA GLY A 51 -13.22 7.21 2.74
C GLY A 51 -14.27 8.30 2.67
N LEU A 52 -15.51 8.02 2.23
CA LEU A 52 -16.54 9.04 1.99
C LEU A 52 -17.00 9.74 3.26
N GLU A 53 -17.20 8.97 4.34
CA GLU A 53 -17.72 9.47 5.62
C GLU A 53 -16.61 9.77 6.63
N LYS A 54 -15.47 9.07 6.54
CA LYS A 54 -14.33 9.24 7.44
C LYS A 54 -13.02 9.11 6.68
N ALA A 55 -12.09 10.02 6.90
CA ALA A 55 -10.76 9.92 6.32
C ALA A 55 -10.07 8.63 6.78
N VAL A 56 -9.73 7.77 5.81
CA VAL A 56 -9.05 6.47 6.01
C VAL A 56 -7.56 6.53 5.75
N THR A 57 -7.05 7.65 5.21
CA THR A 57 -5.64 7.83 4.90
C THR A 57 -5.03 8.95 5.75
N TRP A 58 -3.71 8.95 5.87
CA TRP A 58 -2.96 9.96 6.63
C TRP A 58 -3.09 11.38 6.05
N MET A 59 -3.43 11.53 4.77
CA MET A 59 -3.80 12.81 4.16
C MET A 59 -5.28 13.12 4.46
N ASN A 60 -5.59 13.40 5.73
CA ASN A 60 -6.94 13.56 6.25
C ASN A 60 -7.38 15.03 6.38
N SER A 61 -7.28 15.82 5.31
CA SER A 61 -7.87 17.16 5.33
C SER A 61 -9.40 17.05 5.37
N SER A 62 -10.01 17.50 6.47
CA SER A 62 -11.46 17.58 6.65
C SER A 62 -11.93 19.03 6.59
N ASP A 63 -13.14 19.25 6.10
CA ASP A 63 -13.81 20.55 6.13
C ASP A 63 -14.31 20.88 7.56
N ALA A 64 -14.91 22.06 7.72
CA ALA A 64 -15.45 22.53 9.00
C ALA A 64 -16.57 21.63 9.57
N SER A 65 -17.16 20.75 8.76
CA SER A 65 -18.18 19.78 9.17
C SER A 65 -17.61 18.40 9.52
N GLY A 66 -16.29 18.22 9.39
CA GLY A 66 -15.58 16.96 9.66
C GLY A 66 -15.50 16.01 8.46
N LYS A 67 -16.14 16.37 7.33
CA LYS A 67 -16.14 15.57 6.10
C LYS A 67 -14.81 15.68 5.38
N PRO A 68 -14.23 14.59 4.84
CA PRO A 68 -12.99 14.67 4.09
C PRO A 68 -13.13 15.57 2.85
N ILE A 69 -12.20 16.52 2.68
CA ILE A 69 -12.14 17.45 1.53
C ILE A 69 -11.73 16.70 0.26
N THR A 70 -10.86 15.70 0.39
CA THR A 70 -10.45 14.79 -0.69
C THR A 70 -10.56 13.36 -0.20
N PRO A 71 -11.78 12.78 -0.18
CA PRO A 71 -11.97 11.42 0.28
C PRO A 71 -11.29 10.45 -0.69
N ARG A 72 -10.34 9.68 -0.17
CA ARG A 72 -9.65 8.61 -0.92
C ARG A 72 -10.40 7.32 -0.68
N THR A 73 -11.35 7.04 -1.56
CA THR A 73 -12.19 5.84 -1.54
C THR A 73 -11.75 4.87 -2.63
N GLY A 74 -11.81 3.59 -2.33
CA GLY A 74 -11.45 2.50 -3.22
C GLY A 74 -10.09 1.89 -2.92
N TYR A 75 -9.35 1.56 -3.96
CA TYR A 75 -7.98 1.07 -3.86
C TYR A 75 -7.05 2.25 -3.66
N VAL A 76 -6.38 2.31 -2.50
CA VAL A 76 -5.44 3.38 -2.15
C VAL A 76 -4.01 2.88 -2.33
N VAL A 77 -3.16 3.67 -3.01
CA VAL A 77 -1.84 3.19 -3.48
C VAL A 77 -0.92 2.77 -2.33
N GLU A 78 -0.78 3.56 -1.27
CA GLU A 78 0.14 3.22 -0.18
C GLU A 78 -0.40 2.11 0.73
N ILE A 79 -1.72 1.99 0.87
CA ILE A 79 -2.36 0.90 1.62
C ILE A 79 -2.06 -0.42 0.92
N ASN A 80 -2.23 -0.46 -0.41
CA ASN A 80 -1.98 -1.67 -1.18
C ASN A 80 -0.49 -2.00 -1.33
N ALA A 81 0.38 -0.99 -1.37
CA ALA A 81 1.82 -1.20 -1.31
C ALA A 81 2.25 -1.79 0.06
N LEU A 82 1.69 -1.27 1.16
CA LEU A 82 1.92 -1.81 2.50
C LEU A 82 1.37 -3.23 2.65
N TRP A 83 0.22 -3.52 2.02
CA TRP A 83 -0.39 -4.83 2.02
C TRP A 83 0.48 -5.87 1.33
N TYR A 84 0.91 -5.58 0.09
CA TYR A 84 1.85 -6.44 -0.62
C TYR A 84 3.14 -6.67 0.19
N ASN A 85 3.70 -5.59 0.76
CA ASN A 85 4.89 -5.70 1.59
C ASN A 85 4.67 -6.55 2.85
N ALA A 86 3.51 -6.42 3.49
CA ALA A 86 3.14 -7.21 4.65
C ALA A 86 2.99 -8.71 4.31
N LEU A 87 2.29 -9.04 3.23
CA LEU A 87 2.12 -10.41 2.76
C LEU A 87 3.46 -11.11 2.57
N ARG A 88 4.38 -10.47 1.84
CA ARG A 88 5.71 -11.03 1.55
C ARG A 88 6.58 -11.15 2.80
N PHE A 89 6.63 -10.11 3.62
CA PHE A 89 7.44 -10.13 4.83
C PHE A 89 6.95 -11.19 5.83
N VAL A 90 5.64 -11.29 6.03
CA VAL A 90 5.06 -12.27 6.95
C VAL A 90 5.19 -13.68 6.39
N ALA A 91 5.06 -13.90 5.08
CA ALA A 91 5.32 -15.20 4.45
C ALA A 91 6.73 -15.70 4.77
N ASP A 92 7.75 -14.86 4.61
CA ASP A 92 9.13 -15.25 4.93
C ASP A 92 9.32 -15.55 6.42
N MET A 93 8.71 -14.75 7.31
CA MET A 93 8.80 -14.95 8.76
C MET A 93 8.09 -16.23 9.24
N SER A 94 6.93 -16.55 8.65
CA SER A 94 6.18 -17.78 8.90
C SER A 94 6.91 -19.00 8.35
N ARG A 95 7.56 -18.89 7.20
CA ARG A 95 8.39 -19.97 6.66
C ARG A 95 9.55 -20.31 7.59
N GLU A 96 10.24 -19.30 8.11
CA GLU A 96 11.33 -19.49 9.08
C GLU A 96 10.87 -20.05 10.43
N SER A 97 9.59 -19.88 10.78
CA SER A 97 9.00 -20.47 12.00
C SER A 97 8.55 -21.92 11.80
N GLY A 98 8.58 -22.43 10.56
CA GLY A 98 8.05 -23.74 10.19
C GLY A 98 6.57 -23.74 9.81
N ASN A 99 5.89 -22.58 9.82
CA ASN A 99 4.51 -22.44 9.37
C ASN A 99 4.44 -22.29 7.83
N THR A 100 4.82 -23.35 7.11
CA THR A 100 4.88 -23.34 5.64
C THR A 100 3.51 -23.18 5.00
N THR A 101 2.45 -23.74 5.58
CA THR A 101 1.08 -23.63 5.08
C THR A 101 0.62 -22.17 5.01
N LEU A 102 0.86 -21.39 6.06
CA LEU A 102 0.53 -19.96 6.03
C LEU A 102 1.43 -19.24 5.02
N ALA A 103 2.73 -19.51 5.03
CA ALA A 103 3.67 -18.88 4.11
C ALA A 103 3.26 -19.04 2.64
N ASP A 104 2.88 -20.25 2.22
CA ASP A 104 2.47 -20.54 0.85
C ASP A 104 1.14 -19.85 0.49
N LYS A 105 0.19 -19.79 1.44
CA LYS A 105 -1.05 -19.01 1.28
C LYS A 105 -0.78 -17.53 1.08
N LEU A 106 0.15 -16.96 1.87
CA LEU A 106 0.51 -15.55 1.78
C LEU A 106 1.25 -15.22 0.49
N ASP A 107 2.13 -16.10 0.01
CA ASP A 107 2.81 -15.93 -1.28
C ASP A 107 1.85 -15.99 -2.46
N ALA A 108 0.90 -16.93 -2.45
CA ALA A 108 -0.15 -17.00 -3.47
C ALA A 108 -0.99 -15.72 -3.49
N GLN A 109 -1.37 -15.20 -2.32
CA GLN A 109 -2.08 -13.93 -2.21
C GLN A 109 -1.23 -12.75 -2.72
N ALA A 110 0.06 -12.70 -2.37
CA ALA A 110 0.96 -11.64 -2.80
C ALA A 110 1.13 -11.62 -4.31
N GLU A 111 1.19 -12.78 -4.97
CA GLU A 111 1.27 -12.87 -6.43
C GLU A 111 0.04 -12.25 -7.12
N ILE A 112 -1.16 -12.53 -6.60
CA ILE A 112 -2.41 -11.93 -7.09
C ILE A 112 -2.40 -10.42 -6.84
N THR A 113 -2.11 -10.01 -5.60
CA THR A 113 -2.03 -8.60 -5.20
C THR A 113 -1.02 -7.82 -6.06
N GLY A 114 0.15 -8.38 -6.34
CA GLY A 114 1.20 -7.74 -7.13
C GLY A 114 0.78 -7.48 -8.58
N LYS A 115 0.20 -8.48 -9.25
CA LYS A 115 -0.33 -8.32 -10.62
C LYS A 115 -1.41 -7.25 -10.68
N SER A 116 -2.41 -7.37 -9.82
CA SER A 116 -3.51 -6.40 -9.75
C SER A 116 -3.02 -5.00 -9.39
N PHE A 117 -1.98 -4.87 -8.55
CA PHE A 117 -1.42 -3.57 -8.21
C PHE A 117 -0.90 -2.85 -9.45
N ILE A 118 -0.17 -3.55 -10.32
CA ILE A 118 0.32 -2.97 -11.57
C ILE A 118 -0.84 -2.59 -12.49
N GLU A 119 -1.78 -3.51 -12.70
CA GLU A 119 -2.93 -3.28 -13.57
C GLU A 119 -3.82 -2.12 -13.12
N VAL A 120 -3.99 -1.94 -11.81
CA VAL A 120 -4.86 -0.90 -11.24
C VAL A 120 -4.16 0.44 -11.12
N PHE A 121 -2.90 0.49 -10.69
CA PHE A 121 -2.26 1.75 -10.33
C PHE A 121 -1.28 2.29 -11.38
N TYR A 122 -0.57 1.44 -12.12
CA TYR A 122 0.51 1.90 -13.01
C TYR A 122 -0.05 2.40 -14.34
N ASN A 123 0.14 3.69 -14.61
CA ASN A 123 -0.38 4.34 -15.80
C ASN A 123 0.63 4.40 -16.95
N GLU A 124 0.13 4.76 -18.13
CA GLU A 124 0.88 4.90 -19.37
C GLU A 124 1.96 6.00 -19.33
N HIS A 125 1.86 6.94 -18.39
CA HIS A 125 2.82 8.02 -18.19
C HIS A 125 3.96 7.66 -17.23
N GLY A 126 3.98 6.44 -16.71
CA GLY A 126 5.07 5.92 -15.88
C GLY A 126 5.02 6.36 -14.41
N TYR A 127 3.85 6.75 -13.91
CA TYR A 127 3.61 7.00 -12.48
C TYR A 127 2.40 6.19 -11.96
N LEU A 128 2.12 6.27 -10.67
CA LEU A 128 0.98 5.57 -10.07
C LEU A 128 -0.18 6.51 -9.79
N PHE A 129 -1.40 6.05 -10.06
CA PHE A 129 -2.61 6.69 -9.53
C PHE A 129 -2.58 6.70 -8.00
N ASP A 130 -3.10 7.77 -7.40
CA ASP A 130 -3.12 7.90 -5.95
C ASP A 130 -4.18 7.02 -5.29
N TYR A 131 -5.34 6.91 -5.93
CA TYR A 131 -6.38 5.93 -5.63
C TYR A 131 -7.22 5.63 -6.87
N VAL A 132 -7.88 4.47 -6.87
CA VAL A 132 -8.79 4.03 -7.93
C VAL A 132 -10.07 3.48 -7.30
N SER A 133 -11.22 4.00 -7.72
CA SER A 133 -12.54 3.48 -7.30
C SER A 133 -13.14 2.64 -8.43
N ASP A 134 -13.97 1.67 -8.05
CA ASP A 134 -14.69 0.78 -8.97
C ASP A 134 -16.14 1.23 -9.24
N ASN A 135 -16.59 2.33 -8.63
CA ASN A 135 -17.93 2.86 -8.85
C ASN A 135 -17.97 3.78 -10.10
N THR A 136 -19.14 3.88 -10.74
CA THR A 136 -19.34 4.55 -12.04
C THR A 136 -19.05 6.05 -12.05
N ASP A 137 -19.01 6.69 -10.88
CA ASP A 137 -18.80 8.13 -10.74
C ASP A 137 -17.35 8.49 -10.36
N TRP A 138 -16.53 7.51 -9.95
CA TRP A 138 -15.18 7.72 -9.45
C TRP A 138 -14.16 6.95 -10.29
N ARG A 139 -13.49 7.70 -11.18
CA ARG A 139 -12.41 7.22 -12.05
C ARG A 139 -11.06 7.23 -11.31
N PRO A 140 -9.99 6.65 -11.88
CA PRO A 140 -8.63 6.77 -11.32
C PRO A 140 -8.27 8.23 -11.02
N ASP A 141 -7.68 8.50 -9.87
CA ASP A 141 -7.18 9.84 -9.55
C ASP A 141 -5.90 10.11 -10.34
N TRP A 142 -6.03 10.93 -11.38
CA TRP A 142 -4.91 11.37 -12.22
C TRP A 142 -3.98 12.35 -11.52
N SER A 143 -4.36 12.84 -10.34
CA SER A 143 -3.54 13.76 -9.56
C SER A 143 -2.19 13.15 -9.21
N VAL A 144 -1.13 13.85 -9.58
CA VAL A 144 0.23 13.46 -9.19
C VAL A 144 0.45 13.80 -7.71
N ARG A 145 0.58 12.77 -6.88
CA ARG A 145 0.76 12.85 -5.42
C ARG A 145 1.96 12.01 -4.96
N PRO A 146 2.59 12.33 -3.81
CA PRO A 146 3.82 11.67 -3.38
C PRO A 146 3.62 10.26 -2.83
N ASN A 147 2.38 9.81 -2.59
CA ASN A 147 2.11 8.52 -1.94
C ASN A 147 2.67 7.31 -2.72
N MET A 148 2.82 7.43 -4.04
CA MET A 148 3.45 6.41 -4.89
C MET A 148 4.91 6.07 -4.50
N ILE A 149 5.61 6.98 -3.80
CA ILE A 149 6.99 6.73 -3.32
C ILE A 149 7.03 5.51 -2.42
N PHE A 150 5.99 5.27 -1.60
CA PHE A 150 5.96 4.11 -0.71
C PHE A 150 6.07 2.80 -1.48
N ALA A 151 5.36 2.68 -2.61
CA ALA A 151 5.45 1.51 -3.47
C ALA A 151 6.86 1.30 -4.04
N ALA A 152 7.58 2.38 -4.33
CA ALA A 152 8.96 2.31 -4.85
C ALA A 152 10.03 2.12 -3.76
N ALA A 153 9.73 2.44 -2.49
CA ALA A 153 10.71 2.49 -1.41
C ALA A 153 10.75 1.22 -0.52
N PHE A 154 9.72 0.38 -0.56
CA PHE A 154 9.68 -0.83 0.29
C PHE A 154 10.57 -1.96 -0.25
N ASP A 155 11.12 -2.76 0.67
CA ASP A 155 11.97 -3.91 0.30
C ASP A 155 11.20 -4.93 -0.54
N TYR A 156 9.93 -5.16 -0.17
CA TYR A 156 8.99 -5.91 -0.97
C TYR A 156 8.09 -4.92 -1.68
N SER A 157 8.40 -4.68 -2.94
CA SER A 157 7.66 -3.78 -3.81
C SER A 157 6.90 -4.61 -4.86
N PRO A 158 5.64 -4.26 -5.16
CA PRO A 158 4.93 -4.85 -6.29
C PRO A 158 5.48 -4.34 -7.65
N LEU A 159 6.31 -3.28 -7.65
CA LEU A 159 6.88 -2.67 -8.85
C LEU A 159 8.18 -3.35 -9.26
N GLU A 160 8.36 -3.51 -10.57
CA GLU A 160 9.65 -3.84 -11.14
C GLU A 160 10.64 -2.67 -11.01
N ARG A 161 11.96 -2.96 -11.01
CA ARG A 161 13.00 -1.93 -10.87
C ARG A 161 12.88 -0.78 -11.87
N GLY A 162 12.47 -1.07 -13.10
CA GLY A 162 12.22 -0.03 -14.12
C GLY A 162 11.06 0.90 -13.74
N GLN A 163 9.96 0.32 -13.25
CA GLN A 163 8.79 1.07 -12.79
C GLN A 163 9.11 1.89 -11.53
N GLN A 164 9.87 1.33 -10.58
CA GLN A 164 10.36 2.06 -9.39
C GLN A 164 11.17 3.29 -9.79
N LYS A 165 12.08 3.13 -10.75
CA LYS A 165 12.87 4.24 -11.29
C LYS A 165 11.96 5.30 -11.94
N ASN A 166 11.01 4.89 -12.77
CA ASN A 166 10.09 5.81 -13.42
C ASN A 166 9.29 6.63 -12.39
N VAL A 167 8.74 5.97 -11.37
CA VAL A 167 8.04 6.61 -10.26
C VAL A 167 8.94 7.63 -9.56
N LEU A 168 10.17 7.26 -9.21
CA LEU A 168 11.11 8.15 -8.53
C LEU A 168 11.51 9.35 -9.40
N ASP A 169 11.78 9.14 -10.69
CA ASP A 169 12.09 10.20 -11.63
C ASP A 169 10.91 11.18 -11.77
N PHE A 170 9.69 10.64 -11.84
CA PHE A 170 8.47 11.43 -11.97
C PHE A 170 8.22 12.29 -10.74
N VAL A 171 8.32 11.71 -9.53
CA VAL A 171 8.25 12.45 -8.25
C VAL A 171 9.32 13.53 -8.18
N THR A 172 10.55 13.19 -8.56
CA THR A 172 11.68 14.12 -8.53
C THR A 172 11.44 15.31 -9.47
N ARG A 173 10.89 15.06 -10.65
CA ARG A 173 10.61 16.09 -11.65
C ARG A 173 9.41 16.97 -11.26
N GLU A 174 8.33 16.37 -10.77
CA GLU A 174 7.05 17.08 -10.61
C GLU A 174 6.77 17.58 -9.19
N LEU A 175 7.34 16.94 -8.15
CA LEU A 175 6.99 17.21 -6.75
C LEU A 175 8.16 17.70 -5.91
N LEU A 176 9.41 17.42 -6.27
CA LEU A 176 10.56 17.82 -5.47
C LEU A 176 10.78 19.33 -5.50
N THR A 177 11.01 19.90 -4.33
CA THR A 177 11.43 21.29 -4.12
C THR A 177 12.69 21.30 -3.26
N PRO A 178 13.42 22.43 -3.17
CA PRO A 178 14.58 22.54 -2.30
C PRO A 178 14.32 22.27 -0.81
N LYS A 179 13.05 22.28 -0.37
CA LYS A 179 12.66 22.14 1.04
C LYS A 179 11.83 20.89 1.34
N GLY A 180 11.53 20.05 0.34
CA GLY A 180 10.72 18.86 0.51
C GLY A 180 9.92 18.48 -0.73
N ILE A 181 9.05 17.49 -0.60
CA ILE A 181 8.19 16.98 -1.68
C ILE A 181 6.79 17.57 -1.52
N ARG A 182 6.21 18.13 -2.60
CA ARG A 182 4.84 18.64 -2.61
C ARG A 182 3.83 17.50 -2.46
N THR A 183 2.74 17.77 -1.74
CA THR A 183 1.62 16.82 -1.57
C THR A 183 0.72 16.71 -2.81
N LEU A 184 0.82 17.67 -3.74
CA LEU A 184 0.13 17.68 -5.03
C LEU A 184 0.97 18.44 -6.07
N SER A 185 1.02 17.95 -7.31
CA SER A 185 1.71 18.66 -8.40
C SER A 185 0.97 19.95 -8.78
N PRO A 186 1.68 21.07 -9.01
CA PRO A 186 1.09 22.33 -9.48
C PRO A 186 0.55 22.27 -10.92
N LYS A 187 0.81 21.18 -11.67
CA LYS A 187 0.23 20.95 -13.00
C LYS A 187 -1.09 20.15 -12.95
N SER A 188 -1.48 19.66 -11.77
CA SER A 188 -2.70 18.87 -11.56
C SER A 188 -3.91 19.76 -11.19
N SER A 189 -3.90 21.04 -11.56
CA SER A 189 -4.92 22.05 -11.26
C SER A 189 -5.52 22.63 -12.52
#